data_AF-A5JSR8-F1
#
_entry.id   AF-A5JSR8-F1
#
_cell.length_a   1.000
_cell.length_b   1.000
_cell.length_c   1.000
_cell.angle_alpha   90.00
_cell.angle_beta   90.00
_cell.angle_gamma   90.00
#
_symmetry.space_group_name_H-M   'P 1'
#
loop_
_entity.id
_entity.type
_entity.pdbx_description
1 polymer ?
#
loop_
_entity_poly.entity_id
_entity_poly.type
_entity_poly.pdbx_seq_one_letter_code
_entity_poly.pdbx_strand_id
1 'polypeptide(L)'
;ATEVAADALGEEWKGYVVRISGGNDKQGFPMKQGVLTHGRVRLLLSKGHSCYRPRRTGERKRKSVRGCIVDANLSVLNLVIVKKGEKDIPGLTDTTVPRRLGPKRASRIRKLFNLSKEDDVRQYVVRKPLNKDGKKPRTKAPKIQRLVTPRVLQHKRRRIALKKQRTKKNKEEAAEYA
;
A
#
# COMPACT_ATOMS: atom_id res chain seq x y z
N ALA A 1 14.70 5.78 11.79
CA ALA A 1 14.07 6.88 11.05
C ALA A 1 13.87 7.99 12.06
N THR A 2 14.56 9.10 11.86
CA THR A 2 14.73 10.15 12.88
C THR A 2 14.04 11.42 12.41
N GLU A 3 13.34 12.08 13.33
CA GLU A 3 12.71 13.39 13.11
C GLU A 3 13.69 14.48 13.51
N VAL A 4 13.78 15.53 12.69
CA VAL A 4 14.74 16.62 12.84
C VAL A 4 14.03 17.92 12.50
N ALA A 5 14.35 18.99 13.24
CA ALA A 5 13.89 20.33 12.91
C ALA A 5 14.52 20.79 11.59
N ALA A 6 13.71 21.35 10.70
CA ALA A 6 14.15 21.81 9.39
C ALA A 6 14.57 23.30 9.38
N ASP A 7 14.53 23.97 10.54
CA ASP A 7 14.76 25.42 10.68
C ASP A 7 16.08 25.90 10.07
N ALA A 8 17.12 25.06 10.11
CA ALA A 8 18.45 25.38 9.58
C ALA A 8 18.53 25.39 8.04
N LEU A 9 17.51 24.93 7.33
CA LEU A 9 17.50 24.88 5.86
C LEU A 9 17.13 26.23 5.21
N GLY A 10 16.47 27.12 5.95
CA GLY A 10 16.01 28.42 5.47
C GLY A 10 14.88 28.97 6.34
N GLU A 11 14.63 30.28 6.25
CA GLU A 11 13.57 30.94 7.04
C GLU A 11 12.16 30.39 6.71
N GLU A 12 11.94 29.95 5.47
CA GLU A 12 10.69 29.34 5.03
C GLU A 12 10.41 27.98 5.67
N TRP A 13 11.44 27.32 6.21
CA TRP A 13 11.33 26.04 6.90
C TRP A 13 11.13 26.17 8.41
N LYS A 14 11.00 27.40 8.92
CA LYS A 14 10.83 27.65 10.34
C LYS A 14 9.56 26.96 10.89
N GLY A 15 9.74 26.17 11.95
CA GLY A 15 8.68 25.40 12.60
C GLY A 15 8.33 24.08 11.90
N TYR A 16 8.95 23.77 10.75
CA TYR A 16 8.75 22.49 10.08
C TYR A 16 9.58 21.39 10.75
N VAL A 17 8.97 20.22 10.90
CA VAL A 17 9.67 18.99 11.33
C VAL A 17 9.65 18.00 10.19
N VAL A 18 10.83 17.48 9.85
CA VAL A 18 11.02 16.51 8.77
C VAL A 18 11.60 15.21 9.32
N ARG A 19 11.24 14.11 8.67
CA ARG A 19 11.78 12.79 8.94
C ARG A 19 12.68 12.35 7.80
N ILE A 20 13.90 11.92 8.12
CA ILE A 20 14.81 11.34 7.13
C ILE A 20 14.29 9.96 6.72
N SER A 21 13.99 9.80 5.42
CA SER A 21 13.39 8.58 4.86
C SER A 21 14.35 7.72 4.03
N GLY A 22 15.58 8.19 3.83
CA GLY A 22 16.64 7.50 3.10
C GLY A 22 17.26 8.39 2.04
N GLY A 23 17.89 7.80 1.03
CA GLY A 23 18.57 8.55 -0.02
C GLY A 23 19.41 7.64 -0.91
N ASN A 24 20.20 8.27 -1.76
CA ASN A 24 21.15 7.61 -2.66
C ASN A 24 22.53 8.25 -2.48
N ASP A 25 23.56 7.40 -2.52
CA ASP A 25 24.93 7.89 -2.51
C ASP A 25 25.38 8.41 -3.89
N LYS A 26 26.60 8.97 -3.94
CA LYS A 26 27.18 9.58 -5.17
C LYS A 26 27.30 8.63 -6.36
N GLN A 27 27.32 7.31 -6.16
CA GLN A 27 27.35 6.32 -7.24
C GLN A 27 26.00 5.60 -7.40
N GLY A 28 24.94 6.14 -6.81
CA GLY A 28 23.56 5.69 -7.00
C GLY A 28 23.14 4.50 -6.12
N PHE A 29 23.98 4.02 -5.19
CA PHE A 29 23.55 2.94 -4.30
C PHE A 29 22.56 3.47 -3.26
N PRO A 30 21.40 2.79 -3.07
CA PRO A 30 20.38 3.24 -2.14
C PRO A 30 20.77 2.95 -0.69
N MET A 31 20.30 3.80 0.22
CA MET A 31 20.40 3.59 1.67
C MET A 31 19.48 2.45 2.14
N LYS A 32 19.87 1.72 3.18
CA LYS A 32 19.05 0.68 3.81
C LYS A 32 19.02 0.81 5.32
N GLN A 33 17.80 0.88 5.86
CA GLN A 33 17.56 0.91 7.29
C GLN A 33 18.08 -0.37 7.98
N GLY A 34 18.74 -0.18 9.13
CA GLY A 34 19.33 -1.25 9.94
C GLY A 34 20.79 -1.57 9.60
N VAL A 35 21.37 -0.92 8.60
CA VAL A 35 22.81 -0.98 8.33
C VAL A 35 23.47 0.21 9.04
N LEU A 36 23.96 -0.02 10.25
CA LEU A 36 24.48 1.02 11.17
C LEU A 36 25.91 1.45 10.83
N THR A 37 26.17 1.69 9.55
CA THR A 37 27.43 2.26 9.06
C THR A 37 27.12 3.48 8.21
N HIS A 38 28.10 4.36 8.02
CA HIS A 38 27.98 5.38 6.99
C HIS A 38 28.23 4.71 5.63
N GLY A 39 29.37 4.04 5.43
CA GLY A 39 29.80 3.41 4.17
C GLY A 39 28.89 2.37 3.50
N ARG A 40 29.43 1.70 2.48
CA ARG A 40 28.75 0.61 1.77
C ARG A 40 29.10 -0.75 2.35
N VAL A 41 28.12 -1.64 2.36
CA VAL A 41 28.31 -3.06 2.73
C VAL A 41 27.66 -3.97 1.70
N ARG A 42 28.11 -5.21 1.62
CA ARG A 42 27.54 -6.23 0.71
C ARG A 42 26.68 -7.24 1.46
N LEU A 43 25.37 -7.09 1.33
CA LEU A 43 24.38 -7.97 1.99
C LEU A 43 23.81 -8.99 1.02
N LEU A 44 23.53 -10.20 1.51
CA LEU A 44 22.80 -11.23 0.79
C LEU A 44 21.29 -10.99 0.93
N LEU A 45 20.68 -10.36 -0.06
CA LEU A 45 19.26 -9.95 -0.02
C LEU A 45 18.35 -11.03 -0.63
N SER A 46 17.23 -11.30 0.04
CA SER A 46 16.13 -12.16 -0.39
C SER A 46 14.84 -11.36 -0.68
N LYS A 47 13.76 -12.05 -1.05
CA LYS A 47 12.44 -11.45 -1.28
C LYS A 47 11.92 -10.74 -0.02
N GLY A 48 11.42 -9.51 -0.19
CA GLY A 48 10.83 -8.72 0.89
C GLY A 48 11.79 -7.70 1.52
N HIS A 49 13.10 -7.87 1.33
CA HIS A 49 14.04 -6.81 1.71
C HIS A 49 13.98 -5.63 0.74
N SER A 50 14.15 -4.42 1.28
CA SER A 50 14.42 -3.22 0.48
C SER A 50 15.71 -3.34 -0.35
N CYS A 51 15.82 -2.51 -1.38
CA CYS A 51 16.97 -2.41 -2.30
C CYS A 51 17.17 -3.62 -3.25
N TYR A 52 16.25 -4.59 -3.24
CA TYR A 52 16.28 -5.74 -4.14
C TYR A 52 14.89 -6.24 -4.51
N ARG A 53 14.76 -6.69 -5.77
CA ARG A 53 13.60 -7.42 -6.27
C ARG A 53 14.08 -8.70 -6.95
N PRO A 54 13.72 -9.88 -6.44
CA PRO A 54 14.13 -11.15 -7.04
C PRO A 54 13.50 -11.34 -8.42
N ARG A 55 14.22 -12.04 -9.31
CA ARG A 55 13.76 -12.39 -10.66
C ARG A 55 13.15 -13.79 -10.70
N ARG A 56 13.65 -14.69 -9.85
CA ARG A 56 13.08 -16.03 -9.64
C ARG A 56 12.64 -16.22 -8.20
N THR A 57 11.66 -17.11 -7.99
CA THR A 57 11.23 -17.50 -6.63
C THR A 57 12.40 -18.18 -5.91
N GLY A 58 12.63 -17.81 -4.65
CA GLY A 58 13.73 -18.35 -3.84
C GLY A 58 15.10 -17.72 -4.11
N GLU A 59 15.25 -16.87 -5.14
CA GLU A 59 16.52 -16.22 -5.46
C GLU A 59 16.98 -15.30 -4.32
N ARG A 60 18.26 -15.43 -3.95
CA ARG A 60 18.99 -14.50 -3.09
C ARG A 60 20.16 -13.92 -3.87
N LYS A 61 20.43 -12.63 -3.70
CA LYS A 61 21.52 -11.95 -4.40
C LYS A 61 22.33 -11.08 -3.46
N ARG A 62 23.66 -11.23 -3.49
CA ARG A 62 24.58 -10.38 -2.74
C ARG A 62 24.74 -9.04 -3.47
N LYS A 63 24.26 -7.95 -2.86
CA LYS A 63 24.31 -6.59 -3.44
C LYS A 63 24.99 -5.61 -2.49
N SER A 64 25.70 -4.65 -3.06
CA SER A 64 26.22 -3.49 -2.33
C SER A 64 25.07 -2.52 -2.02
N VAL A 65 25.04 -2.02 -0.79
CA VAL A 65 24.01 -1.12 -0.28
C VAL A 65 24.68 -0.11 0.65
N ARG A 66 24.22 1.15 0.62
CA ARG A 66 24.69 2.21 1.52
C ARG A 66 24.06 2.07 2.90
N GLY A 67 24.81 2.35 3.95
CA GLY A 67 24.30 2.33 5.32
C GLY A 67 23.27 3.43 5.60
N CYS A 68 22.67 3.41 6.79
CA CYS A 68 21.62 4.36 7.17
C CYS A 68 22.14 5.61 7.88
N ILE A 69 23.43 5.68 8.21
CA ILE A 69 24.04 6.88 8.78
C ILE A 69 24.31 7.88 7.66
N VAL A 70 23.77 9.09 7.82
CA VAL A 70 23.92 10.20 6.87
C VAL A 70 25.31 10.82 7.01
N ASP A 71 25.98 11.05 5.88
CA ASP A 71 27.22 11.80 5.78
C ASP A 71 27.19 12.71 4.54
N ALA A 72 28.27 13.46 4.32
CA ALA A 72 28.43 14.33 3.15
C ALA A 72 28.59 13.58 1.81
N ASN A 73 28.67 12.24 1.82
CA ASN A 73 28.91 11.42 0.63
C ASN A 73 27.61 10.92 -0.01
N LEU A 74 26.54 11.70 0.10
CA LEU A 74 25.26 11.44 -0.55
C LEU A 74 25.10 12.31 -1.80
N SER A 75 24.31 11.82 -2.76
CA SER A 75 23.86 12.63 -3.91
C SER A 75 22.50 13.24 -3.64
N VAL A 76 21.59 12.46 -3.05
CA VAL A 76 20.22 12.88 -2.74
C VAL A 76 19.84 12.34 -1.37
N LEU A 77 19.21 13.19 -0.55
CA LEU A 77 18.59 12.82 0.71
C LEU A 77 17.08 13.03 0.63
N ASN A 78 16.31 11.99 0.94
CA ASN A 78 14.85 12.02 0.88
C ASN A 78 14.27 12.38 2.25
N LEU A 79 13.54 13.48 2.31
CA LEU A 79 12.89 13.98 3.52
C LEU A 79 11.36 13.87 3.41
N VAL A 80 10.69 13.68 4.55
CA VAL A 80 9.23 13.65 4.65
C VAL A 80 8.79 14.62 5.72
N ILE A 81 7.98 15.63 5.38
CA ILE A 81 7.40 16.56 6.34
C ILE A 81 6.41 15.80 7.22
N VAL A 82 6.60 15.88 8.55
CA VAL A 82 5.70 15.28 9.54
C VAL A 82 4.85 16.33 10.25
N LYS A 83 5.37 17.55 10.40
CA LYS A 83 4.66 18.70 10.96
C LYS A 83 4.86 19.92 10.06
N LYS A 84 3.76 20.58 9.70
CA LYS A 84 3.77 21.84 8.96
C LYS A 84 4.19 22.99 9.89
N GLY A 85 5.06 23.87 9.40
CA GLY A 85 5.46 25.10 10.09
C GLY A 85 4.46 26.24 9.88
N GLU A 86 4.93 27.46 10.13
CA GLU A 86 4.09 28.66 10.13
C GLU A 86 3.73 29.16 8.72
N LYS A 87 4.74 29.27 7.85
CA LYS A 87 4.58 29.77 6.47
C LYS A 87 4.36 28.61 5.51
N ASP A 88 3.63 28.85 4.44
CA ASP A 88 3.50 27.88 3.35
C ASP A 88 4.71 27.87 2.42
N ILE A 89 5.10 26.69 1.96
CA ILE A 89 6.19 26.49 1.01
C ILE A 89 5.59 26.31 -0.40
N PRO A 90 5.91 27.20 -1.36
CA PRO A 90 5.42 27.10 -2.73
C PRO A 90 5.74 25.75 -3.38
N GLY A 91 4.78 25.17 -4.08
CA GLY A 91 4.87 23.88 -4.76
C GLY A 91 4.84 22.64 -3.84
N LEU A 92 4.83 22.80 -2.52
CA LEU A 92 4.81 21.70 -1.56
C LEU A 92 3.58 21.69 -0.66
N THR A 93 3.31 22.80 0.04
CA THR A 93 2.19 22.89 0.99
C THR A 93 1.05 23.79 0.53
N ASP A 94 1.26 24.53 -0.55
CA ASP A 94 0.29 25.43 -1.17
C ASP A 94 -0.84 24.70 -1.92
N THR A 95 -0.51 23.59 -2.58
CA THR A 95 -1.41 22.87 -3.48
C THR A 95 -1.73 21.50 -2.94
N THR A 96 -3.01 21.13 -2.95
CA THR A 96 -3.46 19.80 -2.51
C THR A 96 -3.78 18.93 -3.71
N VAL A 97 -3.03 17.85 -3.90
CA VAL A 97 -3.32 16.86 -4.95
C VAL A 97 -4.24 15.76 -4.39
N PRO A 98 -5.46 15.58 -4.92
CA PRO A 98 -6.38 14.56 -4.42
C PRO A 98 -5.89 13.15 -4.75
N ARG A 99 -6.23 12.19 -3.89
CA ARG A 99 -5.90 10.77 -4.13
C ARG A 99 -6.62 10.26 -5.39
N ARG A 100 -5.84 9.70 -6.32
CA ARG A 100 -6.34 9.21 -7.62
C ARG A 100 -7.40 8.09 -7.52
N LEU A 101 -7.32 7.22 -6.51
CA LEU A 101 -8.17 6.03 -6.40
C LEU A 101 -8.85 5.96 -5.04
N GLY A 102 -10.15 5.70 -5.06
CA GLY A 102 -10.94 5.39 -3.88
C GLY A 102 -10.83 3.93 -3.42
N PRO A 103 -11.48 3.58 -2.30
CA PRO A 103 -11.48 2.22 -1.76
C PRO A 103 -12.24 1.23 -2.68
N LYS A 104 -11.69 0.02 -2.85
CA LYS A 104 -12.28 -1.06 -3.67
C LYS A 104 -13.01 -2.14 -2.86
N ARG A 105 -12.61 -2.37 -1.62
CA ARG A 105 -13.16 -3.44 -0.77
C ARG A 105 -14.39 -2.91 -0.03
N ALA A 106 -15.47 -3.69 0.05
CA ALA A 106 -16.73 -3.28 0.68
C ALA A 106 -16.52 -2.71 2.10
N SER A 107 -15.70 -3.36 2.94
CA SER A 107 -15.41 -2.87 4.30
C SER A 107 -14.66 -1.54 4.35
N ARG A 108 -13.80 -1.25 3.36
CA ARG A 108 -13.08 0.03 3.29
C ARG A 108 -13.97 1.17 2.79
N ILE A 109 -14.95 0.86 1.94
CA ILE A 109 -15.97 1.83 1.52
C ILE A 109 -16.83 2.21 2.72
N ARG A 110 -17.33 1.23 3.49
CA ARG A 110 -18.08 1.49 4.73
C ARG A 110 -17.31 2.38 5.70
N LYS A 111 -16.04 2.05 5.98
CA LYS A 111 -15.20 2.85 6.88
C LYS A 111 -14.97 4.28 6.40
N LEU A 112 -14.94 4.53 5.10
CA LEU A 112 -14.69 5.87 4.57
C LEU A 112 -15.91 6.79 4.71
N PHE A 113 -17.11 6.24 4.55
CA PHE A 113 -18.38 6.98 4.63
C PHE A 113 -19.13 6.76 5.96
N ASN A 114 -18.48 6.14 6.95
CA ASN A 114 -19.08 5.76 8.23
C ASN A 114 -20.44 5.02 8.11
N LEU A 115 -20.55 4.12 7.12
CA LEU A 115 -21.77 3.36 6.86
C LEU A 115 -21.98 2.24 7.88
N SER A 116 -23.24 1.95 8.17
CA SER A 116 -23.65 0.78 8.93
C SER A 116 -23.55 -0.50 8.10
N LYS A 117 -23.96 -1.63 8.70
CA LYS A 117 -23.95 -2.93 8.01
C LYS A 117 -25.11 -3.06 7.03
N GLU A 118 -26.22 -2.41 7.35
CA GLU A 118 -27.50 -2.42 6.64
C GLU A 118 -27.40 -1.62 5.33
N ASP A 119 -26.54 -0.61 5.30
CA ASP A 119 -26.33 0.25 4.13
C ASP A 119 -25.77 -0.51 2.91
N ASP A 120 -26.33 -0.21 1.74
CA ASP A 120 -25.84 -0.73 0.46
C ASP A 120 -24.62 0.07 -0.04
N VAL A 121 -23.44 -0.50 0.20
CA VAL A 121 -22.14 0.03 -0.25
C VAL A 121 -22.02 0.27 -1.75
N ARG A 122 -22.90 -0.29 -2.60
CA ARG A 122 -22.85 -0.12 -4.06
C ARG A 122 -23.12 1.31 -4.50
N GLN A 123 -23.94 2.04 -3.75
CA GLN A 123 -24.31 3.42 -4.06
C GLN A 123 -23.18 4.40 -3.73
N TYR A 124 -22.35 4.07 -2.73
CA TYR A 124 -21.30 4.93 -2.19
C TYR A 124 -19.92 4.74 -2.85
N VAL A 125 -19.85 4.08 -4.02
CA VAL A 125 -18.56 3.89 -4.71
C VAL A 125 -18.14 5.18 -5.41
N VAL A 126 -16.98 5.71 -5.04
CA VAL A 126 -16.36 6.84 -5.74
C VAL A 126 -16.14 6.49 -7.22
N ARG A 127 -16.78 7.26 -8.10
CA ARG A 127 -16.66 7.12 -9.55
C ARG A 127 -15.63 8.10 -10.08
N LYS A 128 -14.78 7.63 -10.99
CA LYS A 128 -13.81 8.48 -11.67
C LYS A 128 -14.42 9.05 -12.95
N PRO A 129 -14.53 10.39 -13.10
CA PRO A 129 -14.88 10.99 -14.38
C PRO A 129 -13.72 10.82 -15.38
N LEU A 130 -14.07 10.50 -16.62
CA LEU A 130 -13.15 10.35 -17.74
C LEU A 130 -13.61 11.28 -18.86
N ASN A 131 -12.93 12.41 -18.97
CA ASN A 131 -13.10 13.39 -20.03
C ASN A 131 -11.85 13.28 -20.90
N LYS A 132 -11.99 12.68 -22.09
CA LYS A 132 -10.91 12.56 -23.08
C LYS A 132 -11.41 13.21 -24.36
N ASP A 133 -10.57 14.04 -24.98
CA ASP A 133 -10.89 14.73 -26.22
C ASP A 133 -11.35 13.75 -27.31
N GLY A 134 -12.40 14.13 -28.04
CA GLY A 134 -13.04 13.29 -29.05
C GLY A 134 -13.84 12.09 -28.52
N LYS A 135 -14.01 11.93 -27.19
CA LYS A 135 -14.84 10.87 -26.60
C LYS A 135 -15.89 11.45 -25.67
N LYS A 136 -17.11 10.90 -25.74
CA LYS A 136 -18.20 11.25 -24.82
C LYS A 136 -17.74 11.10 -23.35
N PRO A 137 -17.97 12.13 -22.51
CA PRO A 137 -17.72 12.05 -21.07
C PRO A 137 -18.35 10.80 -20.47
N ARG A 138 -17.59 10.06 -19.66
CA ARG A 138 -18.10 8.85 -18.99
C ARG A 138 -17.50 8.70 -17.61
N THR A 139 -18.17 7.97 -16.73
CA THR A 139 -17.64 7.66 -15.40
C THR A 139 -17.28 6.18 -15.29
N LYS A 140 -16.19 5.86 -14.58
CA LYS A 140 -15.83 4.47 -14.25
C LYS A 140 -15.83 4.25 -12.74
N ALA A 141 -16.42 3.14 -12.32
CA ALA A 141 -16.40 2.67 -10.95
C ALA A 141 -15.59 1.36 -10.84
N PRO A 142 -14.82 1.15 -9.76
CA PRO A 142 -14.17 -0.14 -9.52
C PRO A 142 -15.19 -1.22 -9.15
N LYS A 143 -14.99 -2.45 -9.63
CA LYS A 143 -15.72 -3.63 -9.14
C LYS A 143 -15.46 -3.83 -7.64
N ILE A 144 -16.50 -3.84 -6.82
CA ILE A 144 -16.39 -4.00 -5.37
C ILE A 144 -15.93 -5.43 -5.03
N GLN A 145 -14.93 -5.55 -4.16
CA GLN A 145 -14.46 -6.84 -3.66
C GLN A 145 -15.03 -7.14 -2.27
N ARG A 146 -15.25 -8.44 -1.98
CA ARG A 146 -15.83 -8.94 -0.72
C ARG A 146 -17.24 -8.39 -0.44
N LEU A 147 -18.01 -8.13 -1.50
CA LEU A 147 -19.44 -7.87 -1.41
C LEU A 147 -20.18 -9.21 -1.29
N VAL A 148 -21.15 -9.29 -0.39
CA VAL A 148 -22.06 -10.45 -0.32
C VAL A 148 -23.06 -10.32 -1.48
N THR A 149 -23.02 -11.27 -2.40
CA THR A 149 -23.92 -11.31 -3.57
C THR A 149 -24.77 -12.58 -3.55
N PRO A 150 -25.91 -12.62 -4.26
CA PRO A 150 -26.74 -13.83 -4.37
C PRO A 150 -25.94 -15.06 -4.80
N ARG A 151 -24.98 -14.88 -5.72
CA ARG A 151 -24.06 -15.95 -6.16
C ARG A 151 -23.16 -16.47 -5.03
N VAL A 152 -22.64 -15.60 -4.17
CA VAL A 152 -21.85 -16.02 -2.99
C VAL A 152 -22.71 -16.83 -2.02
N LEU A 153 -23.96 -16.41 -1.81
CA LEU A 153 -24.91 -17.14 -0.96
C LEU A 153 -25.28 -18.50 -1.57
N GLN A 154 -25.52 -18.58 -2.87
CA GLN A 154 -25.78 -19.82 -3.59
C GLN A 154 -24.58 -20.79 -3.49
N HIS A 155 -23.35 -20.30 -3.69
CA HIS A 155 -22.15 -21.13 -3.51
C HIS A 155 -22.02 -21.66 -2.07
N LYS A 156 -22.39 -20.85 -1.06
CA LYS A 156 -22.40 -21.27 0.35
C LYS A 156 -23.44 -22.38 0.58
N ARG A 157 -24.67 -22.21 0.07
CA ARG A 157 -25.74 -23.22 0.14
C ARG A 157 -25.33 -24.53 -0.54
N ARG A 158 -24.80 -24.45 -1.77
CA ARG A 158 -24.29 -25.63 -2.52
C ARG A 158 -23.22 -26.39 -1.74
N ARG A 159 -22.26 -25.69 -1.13
CA ARG A 159 -21.20 -26.33 -0.32
C ARG A 159 -21.79 -27.11 0.85
N ILE A 160 -22.79 -26.56 1.54
CA ILE A 160 -23.46 -27.22 2.66
C ILE A 160 -24.26 -28.42 2.14
N ALA A 161 -24.98 -28.29 1.03
CA ALA A 161 -25.73 -29.39 0.42
C ALA A 161 -24.82 -30.58 0.05
N LEU A 162 -23.66 -30.32 -0.56
CA LEU A 162 -22.69 -31.37 -0.87
C LEU A 162 -22.16 -32.09 0.38
N LYS A 163 -21.96 -31.36 1.49
CA LYS A 163 -21.57 -31.99 2.77
C LYS A 163 -22.67 -32.93 3.28
N LYS A 164 -23.93 -32.47 3.26
CA LYS A 164 -25.09 -33.29 3.66
C LYS A 164 -25.23 -34.54 2.79
N GLN A 165 -25.08 -34.40 1.47
CA GLN A 165 -25.13 -35.53 0.54
C GLN A 165 -24.04 -36.57 0.82
N ARG A 166 -22.81 -36.14 1.11
CA ARG A 166 -21.72 -37.06 1.48
C ARG A 166 -22.01 -37.79 2.79
N THR A 167 -22.48 -37.09 3.82
CA THR A 167 -22.86 -37.72 5.08
C THR A 167 -24.00 -38.72 4.91
N LYS A 168 -25.02 -38.36 4.10
CA LYS A 168 -26.13 -39.27 3.77
C LYS A 168 -25.63 -40.53 3.07
N LYS A 169 -24.84 -40.35 2.00
CA LYS A 169 -24.24 -41.45 1.24
C LYS A 169 -23.45 -42.41 2.14
N ASN A 170 -22.53 -41.90 2.96
CA ASN A 170 -21.72 -42.75 3.85
C ASN A 170 -22.59 -43.52 4.86
N LYS A 171 -23.69 -42.93 5.33
CA LYS A 171 -24.62 -43.61 6.25
C LYS A 171 -25.38 -44.73 5.54
N GLU A 172 -25.79 -44.50 4.28
CA GLU A 172 -26.46 -45.50 3.44
C GLU A 172 -25.52 -46.66 3.12
N GLU A 173 -24.29 -46.39 2.67
CA GLU A 173 -23.28 -47.43 2.39
C GLU A 173 -22.92 -48.26 3.64
N ALA A 174 -22.82 -47.62 4.81
CA ALA A 174 -22.57 -48.34 6.06
C ALA A 174 -23.74 -49.23 6.50
N ALA A 175 -24.98 -48.83 6.18
CA ALA A 175 -26.17 -49.62 6.46
C ALA A 175 -26.39 -50.75 5.44
N GLU A 176 -25.92 -50.59 4.20
CA GLU A 176 -25.95 -51.64 3.16
C GLU A 176 -24.89 -52.72 3.40
N TYR A 177 -23.75 -52.37 3.99
CA TYR A 177 -22.68 -53.33 4.29
C TYR A 177 -22.96 -54.20 5.55
N ALA A 178 -23.78 -53.70 6.47
CA ALA A 178 -24.13 -54.37 7.72
C ALA A 178 -25.28 -55.37 7.54
#